data_AF-A0A520HMT5-F1
#
_entry.id   AF-A0A520HMT5-F1
#
_cell.length_a   1.000
_cell.length_b   1.000
_cell.length_c   1.000
_cell.angle_alpha   90.00
_cell.angle_beta   90.00
_cell.angle_gamma   90.00
#
_symmetry.space_group_name_H-M   'P 1'
#
loop_
_entity.id
_entity.type
_entity.pdbx_description
1 polymer ?
#
loop_
_entity_poly.entity_id
_entity_poly.type
_entity_poly.pdbx_seq_one_letter_code
_entity_poly.pdbx_strand_id
1 'polypeptide(L)'
;MFISFGVDENSNYRRRAAGRISIMAGSGVSETNVADLVHFTNVAEVHSSARAKVQGGMQYKNDHILMSEGLSDEFSLDLTSVERVKKILEEANK
;
A
#
# COMPACT_ATOMS: atom_id res chain seq x y z
N MET A 1 10.32 0.01 -12.31
CA MET A 1 9.34 1.07 -12.66
C MET A 1 8.07 0.78 -11.88
N PHE A 2 7.49 1.78 -11.21
CA PHE A 2 6.22 1.63 -10.48
C PHE A 2 5.06 1.69 -11.47
N ILE A 3 4.25 0.63 -11.54
CA ILE A 3 3.20 0.46 -12.54
C ILE A 3 1.93 0.08 -11.79
N SER A 4 0.94 0.98 -11.81
CA SER A 4 -0.33 0.82 -11.09
C SER A 4 -1.41 0.35 -12.06
N PHE A 5 -1.55 -0.96 -12.24
CA PHE A 5 -2.56 -1.58 -13.13
C PHE A 5 -3.03 -2.92 -12.56
N GLY A 6 -4.10 -3.48 -13.15
CA GLY A 6 -4.69 -4.75 -12.74
C GLY A 6 -3.76 -5.97 -12.87
N VAL A 7 -4.19 -7.08 -12.27
CA VAL A 7 -3.44 -8.36 -12.20
C VAL A 7 -2.98 -8.85 -13.59
N ASP A 8 -3.90 -8.87 -14.56
CA ASP A 8 -3.62 -9.36 -15.92
C ASP A 8 -2.56 -8.52 -16.64
N GLU A 9 -2.60 -7.20 -16.47
CA GLU A 9 -1.66 -6.29 -17.10
C GLU A 9 -0.25 -6.43 -16.54
N ASN A 10 -0.12 -6.59 -15.22
CA ASN A 10 1.18 -6.80 -14.57
C ASN A 10 1.89 -8.06 -15.08
N SER A 11 1.13 -9.15 -15.28
CA SER A 11 1.68 -10.38 -15.88
C SER A 11 2.22 -10.15 -17.29
N ASN A 12 1.49 -9.39 -18.11
CA ASN A 12 1.86 -9.06 -19.49
C ASN A 12 3.11 -8.17 -19.53
N TYR A 13 3.15 -7.12 -18.72
CA TYR A 13 4.30 -6.22 -18.65
C TYR A 13 5.55 -6.94 -18.18
N ARG A 14 5.46 -7.81 -17.18
CA ARG A 14 6.59 -8.62 -16.72
C ARG A 14 7.18 -9.46 -17.85
N ARG A 15 6.31 -10.12 -18.63
CA ARG A 15 6.71 -10.91 -19.81
C ARG A 15 7.40 -10.03 -20.85
N ARG A 16 6.88 -8.84 -21.14
CA ARG A 16 7.46 -7.89 -22.11
C ARG A 16 8.76 -7.26 -21.62
N ALA A 17 8.90 -7.05 -20.32
CA ALA A 17 10.10 -6.50 -19.70
C ALA A 17 11.28 -7.46 -19.86
N ALA A 18 11.04 -8.78 -19.81
CA ALA A 18 12.04 -9.82 -20.02
C ALA A 18 13.33 -9.58 -19.19
N GLY A 19 13.16 -9.14 -17.93
CA GLY A 19 14.26 -8.86 -17.01
C GLY A 19 14.99 -7.53 -17.22
N ARG A 20 14.65 -6.74 -18.26
CA ARG A 20 15.32 -5.45 -18.54
C ARG A 20 14.89 -4.33 -17.58
N ILE A 21 13.67 -4.43 -17.04
CA ILE A 21 13.08 -3.46 -16.13
C ILE A 21 12.29 -4.26 -15.08
N SER A 22 12.49 -3.94 -13.80
CA SER A 22 11.69 -4.55 -12.72
C SER A 22 10.27 -3.98 -12.72
N ILE A 23 9.29 -4.88 -12.65
CA ILE A 23 7.86 -4.57 -12.57
C ILE A 23 7.42 -4.82 -11.13
N MET A 24 6.98 -3.76 -10.46
CA MET A 24 6.48 -3.84 -9.10
C MET A 24 4.97 -3.65 -9.08
N ALA A 25 4.24 -4.57 -8.44
CA ALA A 25 2.80 -4.39 -8.21
C ALA A 25 2.60 -3.32 -7.12
N GLY A 26 1.71 -2.37 -7.37
CA GLY A 26 1.46 -1.22 -6.50
C GLY A 26 -0.01 -0.83 -6.44
N SER A 27 -0.32 0.26 -5.72
CA SER A 27 -1.67 0.83 -5.57
C SER A 27 -2.67 -0.08 -4.82
N GLY A 28 -2.61 -0.02 -3.48
CA GLY A 28 -3.55 -0.76 -2.63
C GLY A 28 -3.11 -2.16 -2.25
N VAL A 29 -1.83 -2.49 -2.44
CA VAL A 29 -1.24 -3.75 -1.94
C VAL A 29 -1.35 -3.78 -0.41
N SER A 30 -1.89 -4.86 0.13
CA SER A 30 -2.10 -5.06 1.56
C SER A 30 -1.95 -6.54 1.93
N GLU A 31 -1.99 -6.83 3.23
CA GLU A 31 -1.91 -8.18 3.78
C GLU A 31 -3.00 -9.13 3.25
N THR A 32 -4.11 -8.62 2.72
CA THR A 32 -5.20 -9.47 2.22
C THR A 32 -5.09 -9.86 0.76
N ASN A 33 -4.27 -9.16 -0.04
CA ASN A 33 -4.22 -9.35 -1.48
C ASN A 33 -2.81 -9.65 -2.03
N VAL A 34 -1.77 -9.46 -1.22
CA VAL A 34 -0.38 -9.61 -1.70
C VAL A 34 -0.05 -11.04 -2.14
N ALA A 35 -0.58 -12.05 -1.47
CA ALA A 35 -0.38 -13.45 -1.82
C ALA A 35 -0.95 -13.77 -3.21
N ASP A 36 -2.19 -13.36 -3.47
CA ASP A 36 -2.85 -13.54 -4.77
C ASP A 36 -2.11 -12.77 -5.87
N LEU A 37 -1.68 -11.54 -5.59
CA LEU A 37 -0.92 -10.75 -6.56
C LEU A 37 0.38 -11.45 -6.96
N VAL A 38 1.15 -11.94 -6.00
CA VAL A 38 2.38 -12.69 -6.27
C VAL A 38 2.06 -13.97 -7.06
N HIS A 39 1.04 -14.72 -6.63
CA HIS A 39 0.66 -15.98 -7.26
C HIS A 39 0.24 -15.81 -8.72
N PHE A 40 -0.64 -14.85 -9.03
CA PHE A 40 -1.19 -14.69 -10.38
C PHE A 40 -0.29 -13.90 -11.33
N THR A 41 0.53 -12.97 -10.83
CA THR A 41 1.36 -12.11 -11.70
C THR A 41 2.83 -12.54 -11.77
N ASN A 42 3.27 -13.34 -10.79
CA ASN A 42 4.65 -13.77 -10.60
C ASN A 42 5.63 -12.58 -10.57
N VAL A 43 5.21 -11.46 -9.96
CA VAL A 43 6.07 -10.30 -9.69
C VAL A 43 7.02 -10.60 -8.53
N ALA A 44 8.24 -10.07 -8.61
CA ALA A 44 9.27 -10.27 -7.58
C ALA A 44 9.28 -9.13 -6.54
N GLU A 45 8.59 -8.02 -6.81
CA GLU A 45 8.64 -6.80 -6.02
C GLU A 45 7.23 -6.22 -5.88
N VAL A 46 6.91 -5.69 -4.69
CA VAL A 46 5.62 -5.06 -4.38
C VAL A 46 5.84 -3.74 -3.65
N HIS A 47 4.93 -2.78 -3.86
CA HIS A 47 4.97 -1.48 -3.22
C HIS A 47 3.67 -1.20 -2.47
N SER A 48 3.78 -1.03 -1.14
CA SER A 48 2.66 -0.71 -0.25
C SER A 48 3.01 0.46 0.66
N SER A 49 2.01 1.28 0.97
CA SER A 49 2.13 2.33 1.98
C SER A 49 2.04 1.77 3.41
N ALA A 50 1.43 0.59 3.60
CA ALA A 50 1.24 -0.10 4.88
C ALA A 50 0.82 0.82 6.06
N ARG A 51 -0.03 1.82 5.77
CA ARG A 51 -0.42 2.85 6.74
C ARG A 51 -1.47 2.34 7.72
N ALA A 52 -1.41 2.85 8.93
CA ALA A 52 -2.45 2.79 9.94
C ALA A 52 -2.70 4.19 10.49
N LYS A 53 -3.98 4.50 10.72
CA LYS A 53 -4.39 5.76 11.31
C LYS A 53 -4.16 5.70 12.82
N VAL A 54 -3.41 6.65 13.36
CA VAL A 54 -3.07 6.77 14.78
C VAL A 54 -3.55 8.12 15.30
N GLN A 55 -4.23 8.13 16.44
CA GLN A 55 -4.64 9.39 17.06
C GLN A 55 -3.43 10.22 17.48
N GLY A 56 -3.39 11.49 17.08
CA GLY A 56 -2.37 12.44 17.51
C GLY A 56 -2.43 12.74 19.01
N GLY A 57 -1.29 13.05 19.61
CA GLY A 57 -1.16 13.29 21.06
C GLY A 57 -1.63 14.68 21.55
N MET A 58 -2.47 15.37 20.78
CA MET A 58 -2.98 16.68 21.16
C MET A 58 -3.97 16.56 22.33
N GLN A 59 -3.70 17.27 23.42
CA GLN A 59 -4.56 17.28 24.61
C GLN A 59 -5.76 18.23 24.47
N TYR A 60 -5.63 19.25 23.62
CA TYR A 60 -6.68 20.20 23.29
C TYR A 60 -6.97 20.15 21.79
N LYS A 61 -8.24 20.17 21.42
CA LYS A 61 -8.74 20.16 20.04
C LYS A 61 -9.69 21.34 19.86
N ASN A 62 -9.54 22.07 18.77
CA ASN A 62 -10.43 23.19 18.44
C ASN A 62 -11.30 22.80 17.24
N ASP A 63 -12.53 22.41 17.54
CA ASP A 63 -13.47 21.84 16.58
C ASP A 63 -14.16 22.92 15.72
N HIS A 64 -13.91 24.19 16.02
CA HIS A 64 -14.44 25.35 15.30
C HIS A 64 -13.55 25.80 14.13
N ILE A 65 -12.36 25.23 13.99
CA ILE A 65 -11.44 25.49 12.88
C ILE A 65 -11.27 24.18 12.12
N LEU A 66 -11.45 24.25 10.80
CA LEU A 66 -11.21 23.15 9.89
C LEU A 66 -10.12 23.58 8.91
N MET A 67 -9.07 22.77 8.81
CA MET A 67 -8.02 22.86 7.81
C MET A 67 -8.36 22.09 6.52
N SER A 68 -9.23 21.09 6.64
CA SER A 68 -9.72 20.25 5.55
C SER A 68 -11.05 20.76 5.02
N GLU A 69 -11.34 20.45 3.75
CA GLU A 69 -12.69 20.60 3.22
C GLU A 69 -13.61 19.54 3.84
N GLY A 70 -14.55 19.98 4.68
CA GLY A 70 -15.57 19.13 5.30
C GLY A 70 -15.21 18.60 6.69
N LEU A 71 -16.10 17.76 7.24
CA LEU A 71 -15.91 17.10 8.53
C LEU A 71 -14.92 15.94 8.39
N SER A 72 -13.64 16.28 8.41
CA SER A 72 -12.51 15.35 8.30
C SER A 72 -11.80 15.21 9.64
N ASP A 73 -11.22 14.04 9.90
CA ASP A 73 -10.41 13.81 11.10
C ASP A 73 -9.00 14.39 10.92
N GLU A 74 -8.79 15.59 11.47
CA GLU A 74 -7.55 16.38 11.40
C GLU A 74 -6.54 16.04 12.51
N PHE A 75 -7.00 15.31 13.52
CA PHE A 75 -6.22 15.03 14.71
C PHE A 75 -5.56 13.67 14.69
N SER A 76 -5.69 12.91 13.60
CA SER A 76 -5.03 11.63 13.42
C SER A 76 -3.94 11.71 12.35
N LEU A 77 -2.96 10.84 12.50
CA LEU A 77 -1.78 10.72 11.66
C LEU A 77 -1.80 9.36 10.97
N ASP A 78 -1.56 9.35 9.67
CA ASP A 78 -1.30 8.10 8.95
C ASP A 78 0.18 7.74 9.09
N LEU A 79 0.46 6.69 9.86
CA LEU A 79 1.81 6.19 10.10
C LEU A 79 1.97 4.80 9.50
N THR A 80 3.17 4.50 9.00
CA THR A 80 3.50 3.13 8.56
C THR A 80 3.48 2.19 9.76
N SER A 81 2.68 1.13 9.68
CA SER A 81 2.54 0.16 10.77
C SER A 81 3.50 -1.01 10.61
N VAL A 82 4.29 -1.26 11.66
CA VAL A 82 5.20 -2.42 11.74
C VAL A 82 4.43 -3.73 11.58
N GLU A 83 3.26 -3.84 12.21
CA GLU A 83 2.45 -5.07 12.16
C GLU A 83 1.93 -5.34 10.75
N ARG A 84 1.45 -4.31 10.05
CA ARG A 84 0.98 -4.44 8.66
C ARG A 84 2.12 -4.83 7.73
N VAL A 85 3.29 -4.20 7.88
CA VAL A 85 4.47 -4.55 7.09
C VAL A 85 4.87 -6.01 7.31
N LYS A 86 4.90 -6.48 8.56
CA LYS A 86 5.21 -7.90 8.87
C LYS A 86 4.23 -8.85 8.18
N LYS A 87 2.91 -8.60 8.32
CA LYS A 87 1.90 -9.43 7.67
C LYS A 87 2.02 -9.44 6.15
N ILE A 88 2.24 -8.27 5.54
CA ILE A 88 2.48 -8.20 4.08
C ILE A 88 3.69 -9.05 3.69
N LEU A 89 4.78 -9.00 4.47
CA LEU A 89 5.98 -9.77 4.21
C LEU A 89 5.76 -11.28 4.37
N GLU A 90 5.00 -11.70 5.39
CA GLU A 90 4.64 -13.10 5.62
C GLU A 90 3.76 -13.64 4.48
N GLU A 91 2.73 -12.89 4.08
CA GLU A 91 1.80 -13.30 3.02
C GLU A 91 2.43 -13.28 1.63
N ALA A 92 3.36 -12.35 1.35
CA ALA A 92 4.04 -12.26 0.07
C ALA A 92 5.06 -13.39 -0.18
N ASN A 93 5.58 -14.00 0.89
CA ASN A 93 6.63 -15.03 0.84
C ASN A 93 6.10 -16.45 1.09
N LYS A 94 4.79 -16.66 0.98
CA LYS A 94 4.18 -18.00 0.98
C LYS A 94 4.42 -18.71 -0.35
#